data_AF-A0A7G3BN72-F1
#
_entry.id   AF-A0A7G3BN72-F1
#
_cell.length_a   1.000
_cell.length_b   1.000
_cell.length_c   1.000
_cell.angle_alpha   90.00
_cell.angle_beta   90.00
_cell.angle_gamma   90.00
#
_symmetry.space_group_name_H-M   'P 1'
#
loop_
_entity.id
_entity.type
_entity.pdbx_description
1 polymer ?
#
loop_
_entity_poly.entity_id
_entity_poly.type
_entity_poly.pdbx_seq_one_letter_code
_entity_poly.pdbx_strand_id
1 'polypeptide(L)'
;MKTKNLPLFAIKCMAFFLLSANIYSQVGIGTLTPNASAMLDVESTTKGLLTPRMTSAERTAISNPANGLLVYDTTENAFYFYKSATWTKLDSKVRDNYKLIKSAADLSAELTAGGGSKYLLNSNTLYEINGTINLAYPIDINNAYVMGLDTNEDKLVRASGNLFVGNQGGSIKNLTLAGGTIFNLTGSAAQNLIIRDLVIANASSVGTISGYGMVFLSVVQYIGNTTGVTYTNIGNLLISNTGWFSTNLGTYETYTGTFDFIEKQGGFMVVNGSAKGIDVSSNPTVTKAVLTGVSFSGTSTEYVKKYTTGSYPNYNFTNSWTVNCPGIKLESDEVASANIYYDGTITTGFVQTVANNNVFNLTGNSNSNTTTAVNLLRTNSTQDNRITYVGKKTRTFQVDAALSIRGNSGLGDYYAFFIRKNGSTTLIETNTLMRVNNTSDISSNAISGTVELAPNDYIEIWGQRLVGSGTTSITVFSLNLSIK
;
A
#
# COMPACT_ATOMS: atom_id res chain seq x y z
N MET A 1 -98.34 -57.01 -15.44
CA MET A 1 -97.24 -56.22 -14.85
C MET A 1 -96.03 -56.23 -15.79
N LYS A 2 -95.88 -55.21 -16.66
CA LYS A 2 -94.64 -54.91 -17.41
C LYS A 2 -94.63 -53.41 -17.74
N THR A 3 -94.16 -52.59 -16.80
CA THR A 3 -93.89 -51.16 -17.03
C THR A 3 -92.54 -51.06 -17.76
N LYS A 4 -92.55 -50.50 -18.98
CA LYS A 4 -91.32 -50.28 -19.77
C LYS A 4 -90.53 -49.12 -19.13
N ASN A 5 -89.36 -49.41 -18.58
CA ASN A 5 -88.43 -48.45 -17.96
C ASN A 5 -87.69 -47.59 -19.00
N LEU A 6 -88.43 -46.80 -19.78
CA LEU A 6 -87.84 -45.87 -20.76
C LEU A 6 -87.08 -44.66 -20.15
N PRO A 7 -87.38 -44.12 -18.94
CA PRO A 7 -86.68 -42.91 -18.46
C PRO A 7 -85.28 -43.20 -17.89
N LEU A 8 -85.03 -44.40 -17.35
CA LEU A 8 -83.74 -44.73 -16.74
C LEU A 8 -82.63 -44.99 -17.78
N PHE A 9 -83.01 -45.48 -18.98
CA PHE A 9 -82.09 -45.64 -20.10
C PHE A 9 -81.71 -44.29 -20.72
N ALA A 10 -82.70 -43.39 -20.86
CA ALA A 10 -82.46 -42.02 -21.36
C ALA A 10 -81.57 -41.19 -20.43
N ILE A 11 -81.74 -41.30 -19.10
CA ILE A 11 -80.90 -40.60 -18.11
C ILE A 11 -79.46 -41.14 -18.10
N LYS A 12 -79.25 -42.46 -18.26
CA LYS A 12 -77.90 -43.04 -18.37
C LYS A 12 -77.20 -42.63 -19.66
N CYS A 13 -77.91 -42.53 -20.78
CA CYS A 13 -77.36 -42.02 -22.03
C CYS A 13 -77.04 -40.52 -21.98
N MET A 14 -77.86 -39.71 -21.30
CA MET A 14 -77.60 -38.27 -21.13
C MET A 14 -76.44 -37.99 -20.16
N ALA A 15 -76.29 -38.80 -19.10
CA ALA A 15 -75.12 -38.74 -18.21
C ALA A 15 -73.82 -39.14 -18.92
N PHE A 16 -73.86 -40.08 -19.86
CA PHE A 16 -72.71 -40.47 -20.67
C PHE A 16 -72.30 -39.39 -21.69
N PHE A 17 -73.27 -38.59 -22.18
CA PHE A 17 -73.02 -37.48 -23.11
C PHE A 17 -72.48 -36.21 -22.41
N LEU A 18 -72.60 -36.10 -21.09
CA LEU A 18 -72.13 -34.97 -20.28
C LEU A 18 -70.68 -35.11 -19.81
N LEU A 19 -70.03 -36.26 -20.01
CA LEU A 19 -68.59 -36.47 -19.76
C LEU A 19 -67.76 -36.09 -21.00
N SER A 20 -67.75 -34.80 -21.34
CA SER A 20 -66.80 -34.27 -22.32
C SER A 20 -65.48 -33.93 -21.62
N ALA A 21 -64.53 -34.87 -21.64
CA ALA A 21 -63.14 -34.58 -21.27
C ALA A 21 -62.46 -33.84 -22.43
N ASN A 22 -61.86 -32.68 -22.15
CA ASN A 22 -60.99 -32.01 -23.13
C ASN A 22 -59.72 -32.84 -23.29
N ILE A 23 -59.61 -33.60 -24.37
CA ILE A 23 -58.37 -34.31 -24.72
C ILE A 23 -57.55 -33.34 -25.59
N TYR A 24 -56.50 -32.76 -25.03
CA TYR A 24 -55.54 -31.98 -25.80
C TYR A 24 -54.63 -32.94 -26.58
N SER A 25 -54.55 -32.78 -27.90
CA SER A 25 -53.55 -33.48 -28.70
C SER A 25 -52.22 -32.75 -28.56
N GLN A 26 -51.41 -33.18 -27.61
CA GLN A 26 -49.99 -32.80 -27.50
C GLN A 26 -49.16 -33.72 -28.41
N VAL A 27 -48.21 -33.14 -29.15
CA VAL A 27 -47.34 -33.94 -30.02
C VAL A 27 -46.18 -34.48 -29.20
N GLY A 28 -46.27 -35.77 -28.86
CA GLY A 28 -45.16 -36.54 -28.29
C GLY A 28 -44.38 -37.25 -29.38
N ILE A 29 -43.06 -37.06 -29.42
CA ILE A 29 -42.16 -37.85 -30.28
C ILE A 29 -41.19 -38.59 -29.36
N GLY A 30 -41.28 -39.92 -29.32
CA GLY A 30 -40.45 -40.77 -28.47
C GLY A 30 -40.94 -40.89 -27.02
N THR A 31 -42.07 -40.29 -26.67
CA THR A 31 -42.72 -40.40 -25.35
C THR A 31 -44.22 -40.58 -25.47
N LEU A 32 -44.80 -41.41 -24.59
CA LEU A 32 -46.26 -41.62 -24.51
C LEU A 32 -46.94 -40.67 -23.51
N THR A 33 -46.14 -39.99 -22.68
CA THR A 33 -46.62 -39.05 -21.67
C THR A 33 -45.91 -37.70 -21.84
N PRO A 34 -46.20 -36.95 -22.92
CA PRO A 34 -45.62 -35.62 -23.11
C PRO A 34 -45.91 -34.73 -21.90
N ASN A 35 -44.95 -33.87 -21.57
CA ASN A 35 -45.09 -32.92 -20.49
C ASN A 35 -46.35 -32.05 -20.71
N ALA A 36 -47.19 -31.93 -19.68
CA ALA A 36 -48.47 -31.21 -19.78
C ALA A 36 -48.35 -29.72 -20.14
N SER A 37 -47.15 -29.14 -20.05
CA SER A 37 -46.86 -27.76 -20.47
C SER A 37 -46.29 -27.64 -21.90
N ALA A 38 -46.07 -28.75 -22.61
CA ALA A 38 -45.44 -28.78 -23.92
C ALA A 38 -46.46 -28.95 -25.06
N MET A 39 -46.38 -28.09 -26.08
CA MET A 39 -47.10 -28.29 -27.34
C MET A 39 -46.43 -29.36 -28.22
N LEU A 40 -45.11 -29.47 -28.13
CA LEU A 40 -44.27 -30.50 -28.73
C LEU A 40 -43.27 -30.97 -27.67
N ASP A 41 -43.27 -32.27 -27.37
CA ASP A 41 -42.29 -32.91 -26.49
C ASP A 41 -41.54 -34.00 -27.26
N VAL A 42 -40.21 -33.90 -27.28
CA VAL A 42 -39.34 -34.81 -28.02
C VAL A 42 -38.39 -35.47 -27.03
N GLU A 43 -38.64 -36.74 -26.75
CA GLU A 43 -37.82 -37.54 -25.84
C GLU A 43 -36.95 -38.52 -26.63
N SER A 44 -35.64 -38.42 -26.49
CA SER A 44 -34.70 -39.39 -27.05
C SER A 44 -33.40 -39.40 -26.26
N THR A 45 -32.84 -40.58 -26.04
CA THR A 45 -31.51 -40.75 -25.45
C THR A 45 -30.40 -40.86 -26.50
N THR A 46 -30.75 -40.95 -27.79
CA THR A 46 -29.79 -41.22 -28.89
C THR A 46 -29.93 -40.30 -30.10
N LYS A 47 -31.01 -39.52 -30.21
CA LYS A 47 -31.26 -38.60 -31.34
C LYS A 47 -31.52 -37.18 -30.82
N GLY A 48 -31.25 -36.19 -31.67
CA GLY A 48 -31.56 -34.78 -31.41
C GLY A 48 -32.61 -34.22 -32.38
N LEU A 49 -32.95 -32.94 -32.20
CA LEU A 49 -33.83 -32.20 -33.10
C LEU A 49 -32.99 -31.46 -34.15
N LEU A 50 -33.25 -31.74 -35.43
CA LEU A 50 -32.77 -30.90 -36.52
C LEU A 50 -33.78 -29.75 -36.73
N THR A 51 -33.37 -28.52 -36.43
CA THR A 51 -34.12 -27.32 -36.80
C THR A 51 -34.02 -27.09 -38.31
N PRO A 52 -34.87 -26.23 -38.91
CA PRO A 52 -34.72 -25.85 -40.32
C PRO A 52 -33.30 -25.35 -40.60
N ARG A 53 -32.63 -26.00 -41.56
CA ARG A 53 -31.27 -25.70 -42.00
C ARG A 53 -31.34 -24.95 -43.32
N MET A 54 -30.67 -23.81 -43.41
CA MET A 54 -30.69 -22.95 -44.59
C MET A 54 -29.42 -22.10 -44.66
N THR A 55 -29.13 -21.49 -45.81
CA THR A 55 -28.03 -20.53 -45.97
C THR A 55 -28.38 -19.18 -45.32
N SER A 56 -27.39 -18.31 -45.13
CA SER A 56 -27.65 -16.96 -44.62
C SER A 56 -28.62 -16.18 -45.50
N ALA A 57 -28.50 -16.32 -46.83
CA ALA A 57 -29.40 -15.69 -47.78
C ALA A 57 -30.86 -16.14 -47.59
N GLU A 58 -31.08 -17.45 -47.48
CA GLU A 58 -32.41 -18.04 -47.27
C GLU A 58 -33.00 -17.65 -45.90
N ARG A 59 -32.19 -17.63 -44.84
CA ARG A 59 -32.60 -17.15 -43.51
C ARG A 59 -33.09 -15.70 -43.58
N THR A 60 -32.32 -14.83 -44.22
CA THR A 60 -32.69 -13.41 -44.35
C THR A 60 -33.88 -13.18 -45.29
N ALA A 61 -34.16 -14.13 -46.18
CA ALA A 61 -35.28 -14.07 -47.11
C ALA A 61 -36.62 -14.55 -46.51
N ILE A 62 -36.64 -15.08 -45.28
CA ILE A 62 -37.89 -15.45 -44.60
C ILE A 62 -38.74 -14.19 -44.43
N SER A 63 -39.92 -14.16 -45.07
CA SER A 63 -40.88 -13.05 -44.95
C SER A 63 -41.61 -13.09 -43.61
N ASN A 64 -41.66 -11.95 -42.89
CA ASN A 64 -42.35 -11.80 -41.61
C ASN A 64 -42.01 -12.90 -40.56
N PRO A 65 -40.72 -13.15 -40.26
CA PRO A 65 -40.36 -14.21 -39.30
C PRO A 65 -40.90 -13.86 -37.91
N ALA A 66 -41.42 -14.87 -37.22
CA ALA A 66 -41.97 -14.70 -35.87
C ALA A 66 -40.84 -14.55 -34.84
N ASN A 67 -41.05 -13.75 -33.80
CA ASN A 67 -40.15 -13.71 -32.65
C ASN A 67 -40.05 -15.11 -32.02
N GLY A 68 -38.82 -15.57 -31.78
CA GLY A 68 -38.52 -16.93 -31.29
C GLY A 68 -38.31 -17.97 -32.39
N LEU A 69 -38.45 -17.62 -33.68
CA LEU A 69 -38.17 -18.55 -34.79
C LEU A 69 -36.69 -18.95 -34.78
N LEU A 70 -36.41 -20.24 -34.61
CA LEU A 70 -35.06 -20.81 -34.54
C LEU A 70 -34.71 -21.55 -35.83
N VAL A 71 -33.54 -21.24 -36.40
CA VAL A 71 -32.98 -21.92 -37.57
C VAL A 71 -31.50 -22.20 -37.37
N TYR A 72 -30.96 -23.16 -38.12
CA TYR A 72 -29.52 -23.38 -38.21
C TYR A 72 -29.01 -22.82 -39.56
N ASP A 73 -28.16 -21.80 -39.48
CA ASP A 73 -27.52 -21.19 -40.63
C ASP A 73 -26.31 -22.03 -41.06
N THR A 74 -26.37 -22.60 -42.26
CA THR A 74 -25.35 -23.49 -42.85
C THR A 74 -24.18 -22.73 -43.49
N THR A 75 -24.31 -21.43 -43.75
CA THR A 75 -23.22 -20.59 -44.23
C THR A 75 -22.32 -20.19 -43.06
N GLU A 76 -22.93 -19.83 -41.92
CA GLU A 76 -22.19 -19.43 -40.71
C GLU A 76 -21.95 -20.56 -39.69
N ASN A 77 -22.49 -21.76 -39.95
CA ASN A 77 -22.44 -22.93 -39.07
C ASN A 77 -22.94 -22.66 -37.64
N ALA A 78 -24.01 -21.86 -37.49
CA ALA A 78 -24.50 -21.41 -36.19
C ALA A 78 -26.03 -21.38 -36.11
N PHE A 79 -26.56 -21.51 -34.89
CA PHE A 79 -27.98 -21.27 -34.63
C PHE A 79 -28.29 -19.78 -34.65
N TYR A 80 -29.45 -19.44 -35.19
CA TYR A 80 -29.99 -18.09 -35.25
C TYR A 80 -31.45 -18.11 -34.80
N PHE A 81 -31.83 -17.15 -33.96
CA PHE A 81 -33.23 -16.92 -33.63
C PHE A 81 -33.66 -15.50 -33.98
N TYR A 82 -34.90 -15.36 -34.44
CA TYR A 82 -35.44 -14.05 -34.76
C TYR A 82 -35.99 -13.37 -33.50
N LYS A 83 -35.58 -12.13 -33.25
CA LYS A 83 -36.07 -11.31 -32.14
C LYS A 83 -36.05 -9.84 -32.51
N SER A 84 -37.13 -9.13 -32.22
CA SER A 84 -37.21 -7.66 -32.33
C SER A 84 -36.75 -7.14 -33.70
N ALA A 85 -37.28 -7.73 -34.78
CA ALA A 85 -36.95 -7.39 -36.16
C ALA A 85 -35.51 -7.71 -36.61
N THR A 86 -34.77 -8.54 -35.86
CA THR A 86 -33.38 -8.90 -36.17
C THR A 86 -33.11 -10.39 -35.99
N TRP A 87 -32.29 -10.95 -36.86
CA TRP A 87 -31.71 -12.28 -36.66
C TRP A 87 -30.55 -12.18 -35.66
N THR A 88 -30.68 -12.86 -34.51
CA THR A 88 -29.67 -12.91 -33.46
C THR A 88 -28.95 -14.24 -33.49
N LYS A 89 -27.62 -14.21 -33.64
CA LYS A 89 -26.76 -15.39 -33.55
C LYS A 89 -26.78 -15.92 -32.12
N LEU A 90 -27.00 -17.22 -31.96
CA LEU A 90 -26.83 -17.91 -30.69
C LEU A 90 -25.38 -18.41 -30.63
N ASP A 91 -24.50 -17.57 -30.11
CA ASP A 91 -23.07 -17.86 -29.99
C ASP A 91 -22.61 -17.81 -28.53
N SER A 92 -21.63 -18.64 -28.18
CA SER A 92 -20.94 -18.50 -26.91
C SER A 92 -19.96 -17.32 -27.03
N LYS A 93 -20.11 -16.31 -26.17
CA LYS A 93 -19.09 -15.27 -26.09
C LYS A 93 -17.83 -15.88 -25.47
N VAL A 94 -16.82 -16.14 -26.29
CA VAL A 94 -15.48 -16.50 -25.84
C VAL A 94 -14.60 -15.25 -25.97
N ARG A 95 -13.85 -14.91 -24.92
CA ARG A 95 -12.83 -13.87 -25.03
C ARG A 95 -11.65 -14.42 -25.82
N ASP A 96 -11.09 -13.62 -26.71
CA ASP A 96 -9.78 -13.92 -27.28
C ASP A 96 -8.72 -13.93 -26.17
N ASN A 97 -7.74 -14.83 -26.26
CA ASN A 97 -6.69 -15.02 -25.26
C ASN A 97 -7.25 -15.22 -23.84
N TYR A 98 -8.14 -16.19 -23.68
CA TYR A 98 -8.73 -16.59 -22.40
C TYR A 98 -8.60 -18.09 -22.16
N LYS A 99 -8.36 -18.47 -20.91
CA LYS A 99 -8.34 -19.87 -20.49
C LYS A 99 -8.91 -20.02 -19.08
N LEU A 100 -9.88 -20.91 -18.94
CA LEU A 100 -10.45 -21.31 -17.66
C LEU A 100 -9.68 -22.50 -17.09
N ILE A 101 -9.26 -22.42 -15.84
CA ILE A 101 -8.45 -23.40 -15.13
C ILE A 101 -9.26 -23.97 -13.97
N LYS A 102 -9.63 -25.24 -14.08
CA LYS A 102 -10.37 -26.02 -13.07
C LYS A 102 -9.50 -27.08 -12.40
N SER A 103 -8.36 -27.40 -13.00
CA SER A 103 -7.35 -28.29 -12.46
C SER A 103 -5.97 -27.97 -13.03
N ALA A 104 -4.91 -28.50 -12.40
CA ALA A 104 -3.55 -28.34 -12.93
C ALA A 104 -3.38 -28.98 -14.33
N ALA A 105 -4.21 -29.97 -14.70
CA ALA A 105 -4.17 -30.61 -16.01
C ALA A 105 -4.54 -29.65 -17.15
N ASP A 106 -5.34 -28.63 -16.85
CA ASP A 106 -5.71 -27.59 -17.82
C ASP A 106 -4.48 -26.77 -18.25
N LEU A 107 -3.42 -26.74 -17.43
CA LEU A 107 -2.14 -26.05 -17.71
C LEU A 107 -1.09 -26.94 -18.40
N SER A 108 -1.47 -28.10 -18.94
CA SER A 108 -0.54 -29.04 -19.57
C SER A 108 0.28 -28.43 -20.71
N ALA A 109 -0.34 -27.59 -21.56
CA ALA A 109 0.36 -26.90 -22.65
C ALA A 109 1.40 -25.90 -22.12
N GLU A 110 1.06 -25.14 -21.08
CA GLU A 110 1.95 -24.19 -20.40
C GLU A 110 3.09 -24.93 -19.68
N LEU A 111 2.83 -26.12 -19.15
CA LEU A 111 3.87 -26.98 -18.56
C LEU A 111 4.87 -27.45 -19.63
N THR A 112 4.38 -27.89 -20.80
CA THR A 112 5.24 -28.25 -21.93
C THR A 112 6.05 -27.04 -22.39
N ALA A 113 5.43 -25.86 -22.52
CA ALA A 113 6.12 -24.62 -22.89
C ALA A 113 7.18 -24.20 -21.86
N GLY A 114 6.95 -24.48 -20.57
CA GLY A 114 7.94 -24.30 -19.50
C GLY A 114 8.92 -25.46 -19.32
N GLY A 115 9.03 -26.34 -20.32
CA GLY A 115 10.01 -27.44 -20.34
C GLY A 115 9.77 -28.52 -19.28
N GLY A 116 8.54 -28.68 -18.79
CA GLY A 116 8.19 -29.65 -17.76
C GLY A 116 8.60 -29.27 -16.34
N SER A 117 9.06 -28.03 -16.12
CA SER A 117 9.57 -27.57 -14.82
C SER A 117 8.79 -26.40 -14.21
N LYS A 118 7.97 -25.72 -15.03
CA LYS A 118 7.14 -24.58 -14.67
C LYS A 118 5.97 -24.47 -15.65
N TYR A 119 4.88 -23.83 -15.24
CA TYR A 119 3.80 -23.45 -16.15
C TYR A 119 4.14 -22.08 -16.75
N LEU A 120 4.67 -22.07 -17.98
CA LEU A 120 4.92 -20.82 -18.70
C LEU A 120 3.62 -20.33 -19.32
N LEU A 121 3.04 -19.29 -18.72
CA LEU A 121 1.78 -18.72 -19.22
C LEU A 121 2.01 -17.99 -20.55
N ASN A 122 0.97 -17.95 -21.37
CA ASN A 122 0.99 -17.16 -22.60
C ASN A 122 0.83 -15.68 -22.26
N SER A 123 1.72 -14.84 -22.80
CA SER A 123 1.63 -13.39 -22.64
C SER A 123 0.30 -12.85 -23.16
N ASN A 124 -0.20 -11.76 -22.57
CA ASN A 124 -1.46 -11.13 -22.97
C ASN A 124 -2.68 -12.07 -22.93
N THR A 125 -2.62 -13.15 -22.15
CA THR A 125 -3.72 -14.10 -21.96
C THR A 125 -4.28 -14.00 -20.55
N LEU A 126 -5.62 -14.07 -20.43
CA LEU A 126 -6.35 -14.14 -19.18
C LEU A 126 -6.54 -15.60 -18.75
N TYR A 127 -5.97 -15.95 -17.61
CA TYR A 127 -6.16 -17.23 -16.93
C TYR A 127 -7.14 -17.03 -15.76
N GLU A 128 -8.33 -17.60 -15.90
CA GLU A 128 -9.35 -17.58 -14.85
C GLU A 128 -9.28 -18.86 -14.03
N ILE A 129 -9.11 -18.73 -12.72
CA ILE A 129 -9.08 -19.82 -11.76
C ILE A 129 -10.50 -20.06 -11.27
N ASN A 130 -10.95 -21.31 -11.33
CA ASN A 130 -12.26 -21.73 -10.86
C ASN A 130 -12.10 -22.93 -9.94
N GLY A 131 -12.18 -22.66 -8.63
CA GLY A 131 -11.94 -23.60 -7.56
C GLY A 131 -10.49 -23.65 -7.08
N THR A 132 -10.18 -24.67 -6.27
CA THR A 132 -8.86 -24.84 -5.66
C THR A 132 -7.94 -25.68 -6.55
N ILE A 133 -6.89 -25.05 -7.08
CA ILE A 133 -5.93 -25.67 -7.99
C ILE A 133 -4.62 -25.96 -7.25
N ASN A 134 -4.34 -27.23 -7.04
CA ASN A 134 -3.08 -27.69 -6.46
C ASN A 134 -2.03 -27.89 -7.55
N LEU A 135 -0.95 -27.13 -7.49
CA LEU A 135 0.10 -27.10 -8.50
C LEU A 135 1.34 -27.89 -8.04
N ALA A 136 1.90 -28.70 -8.92
CA ALA A 136 3.19 -29.38 -8.68
C ALA A 136 4.39 -28.46 -8.99
N TYR A 137 4.26 -27.59 -9.98
CA TYR A 137 5.31 -26.72 -10.53
C TYR A 137 4.97 -25.23 -10.32
N PRO A 138 5.97 -24.33 -10.27
CA PRO A 138 5.73 -22.89 -10.23
C PRO A 138 5.06 -22.39 -11.52
N ILE A 139 4.39 -21.24 -11.43
CA ILE A 139 3.87 -20.47 -12.56
C ILE A 139 4.89 -19.39 -12.93
N ASP A 140 5.20 -19.28 -14.22
CA ASP A 140 5.86 -18.11 -14.81
C ASP A 140 4.81 -17.23 -15.48
N ILE A 141 4.54 -16.07 -14.87
CA ILE A 141 3.41 -15.20 -15.24
C ILE A 141 3.55 -14.67 -16.66
N ASN A 142 4.78 -14.38 -17.11
CA ASN A 142 5.07 -14.02 -18.50
C ASN A 142 4.13 -12.96 -19.11
N ASN A 143 3.86 -11.85 -18.42
CA ASN A 143 2.93 -10.80 -18.86
C ASN A 143 1.48 -11.26 -19.07
N ALA A 144 1.08 -12.36 -18.43
CA ALA A 144 -0.30 -12.82 -18.39
C ALA A 144 -1.11 -12.14 -17.27
N TYR A 145 -2.42 -12.35 -17.33
CA TYR A 145 -3.38 -11.91 -16.33
C TYR A 145 -3.95 -13.14 -15.64
N VAL A 146 -3.80 -13.26 -14.32
CA VAL A 146 -4.37 -14.36 -13.54
C VAL A 146 -5.45 -13.79 -12.65
N MET A 147 -6.65 -14.38 -12.68
CA MET A 147 -7.73 -13.95 -11.78
C MET A 147 -8.61 -15.08 -11.29
N GLY A 148 -9.24 -14.89 -10.13
CA GLY A 148 -10.45 -15.62 -9.74
C GLY A 148 -11.69 -14.71 -9.78
N LEU A 149 -12.81 -15.24 -9.32
CA LEU A 149 -14.07 -14.51 -9.11
C LEU A 149 -14.50 -14.54 -7.63
N ASP A 150 -14.20 -15.61 -6.91
CA ASP A 150 -14.45 -15.76 -5.48
C ASP A 150 -13.16 -16.12 -4.73
N THR A 151 -12.64 -15.18 -3.96
CA THR A 151 -11.42 -15.38 -3.15
C THR A 151 -11.54 -16.54 -2.15
N ASN A 152 -12.74 -16.96 -1.76
CA ASN A 152 -12.94 -18.06 -0.81
C ASN A 152 -12.81 -19.45 -1.44
N GLU A 153 -13.10 -19.58 -2.74
CA GLU A 153 -13.14 -20.85 -3.47
C GLU A 153 -12.02 -20.96 -4.52
N ASP A 154 -11.68 -19.86 -5.18
CA ASP A 154 -10.67 -19.78 -6.23
C ASP A 154 -9.28 -19.63 -5.59
N LYS A 155 -8.50 -20.71 -5.66
CA LYS A 155 -7.19 -20.78 -4.99
C LYS A 155 -6.13 -21.34 -5.91
N LEU A 156 -4.95 -20.74 -5.87
CA LEU A 156 -3.74 -21.36 -6.35
C LEU A 156 -2.92 -21.81 -5.15
N VAL A 157 -2.69 -23.11 -5.07
CA VAL A 157 -2.01 -23.73 -3.92
C VAL A 157 -0.78 -24.47 -4.41
N ARG A 158 0.36 -24.20 -3.78
CA ARG A 158 1.57 -25.00 -3.95
C ARG A 158 2.10 -25.39 -2.58
N ALA A 159 2.09 -26.67 -2.26
CA ALA A 159 2.43 -27.16 -0.92
C ALA A 159 3.87 -26.80 -0.50
N SER A 160 4.82 -26.84 -1.45
CA SER A 160 6.23 -26.52 -1.21
C SER A 160 6.87 -25.87 -2.44
N GLY A 161 7.97 -25.14 -2.23
CA GLY A 161 8.65 -24.36 -3.26
C GLY A 161 7.86 -23.12 -3.70
N ASN A 162 8.36 -22.44 -4.73
CA ASN A 162 7.82 -21.17 -5.22
C ASN A 162 6.49 -21.33 -6.00
N LEU A 163 5.44 -20.57 -5.71
CA LEU A 163 4.20 -20.57 -6.47
C LEU A 163 4.36 -19.76 -7.77
N PHE A 164 4.94 -18.56 -7.68
CA PHE A 164 5.26 -17.72 -8.83
C PHE A 164 6.77 -17.50 -8.97
N VAL A 165 7.25 -17.61 -10.20
CA VAL A 165 8.63 -17.34 -10.63
C VAL A 165 8.63 -16.52 -11.91
N GLY A 166 9.80 -16.06 -12.33
CA GLY A 166 9.98 -15.40 -13.63
C GLY A 166 10.50 -13.98 -13.51
N ASN A 167 10.70 -13.36 -14.67
CA ASN A 167 11.31 -12.04 -14.82
C ASN A 167 10.45 -11.05 -15.61
N GLN A 168 9.25 -11.46 -15.99
CA GLN A 168 8.30 -10.63 -16.71
C GLN A 168 7.27 -10.03 -15.74
N GLY A 169 6.54 -9.02 -16.21
CA GLY A 169 5.42 -8.44 -15.51
C GLY A 169 4.17 -9.31 -15.55
N GLY A 170 3.05 -8.70 -15.17
CA GLY A 170 1.72 -9.31 -15.24
C GLY A 170 0.82 -8.83 -14.12
N SER A 171 -0.37 -9.42 -14.03
CA SER A 171 -1.31 -9.09 -12.96
C SER A 171 -1.94 -10.32 -12.32
N ILE A 172 -2.14 -10.26 -11.01
CA ILE A 172 -2.82 -11.31 -10.24
C ILE A 172 -3.93 -10.65 -9.42
N LYS A 173 -5.18 -11.12 -9.53
CA LYS A 173 -6.29 -10.54 -8.77
C LYS A 173 -7.43 -11.47 -8.36
N ASN A 174 -8.16 -11.14 -7.31
CA ASN A 174 -9.42 -11.81 -6.92
C ASN A 174 -9.27 -13.31 -6.63
N LEU A 175 -8.18 -13.75 -5.99
CA LEU A 175 -8.02 -15.15 -5.58
C LEU A 175 -7.23 -15.29 -4.28
N THR A 176 -7.24 -16.50 -3.71
CA THR A 176 -6.33 -16.87 -2.63
C THR A 176 -5.07 -17.54 -3.17
N LEU A 177 -3.91 -17.11 -2.68
CA LEU A 177 -2.61 -17.77 -2.90
C LEU A 177 -2.16 -18.44 -1.61
N ALA A 178 -1.78 -19.71 -1.65
CA ALA A 178 -1.45 -20.45 -0.44
C ALA A 178 -0.37 -21.53 -0.57
N GLY A 179 0.21 -21.88 0.58
CA GLY A 179 1.29 -22.86 0.72
C GLY A 179 2.65 -22.32 0.25
N GLY A 180 3.72 -23.12 0.45
CA GLY A 180 5.04 -22.85 -0.12
C GLY A 180 5.54 -21.40 0.02
N THR A 181 6.39 -20.99 -0.93
CA THR A 181 6.79 -19.60 -1.09
C THR A 181 5.95 -18.96 -2.17
N ILE A 182 5.27 -17.84 -1.92
CA ILE A 182 4.31 -17.30 -2.90
C ILE A 182 5.04 -16.67 -4.09
N PHE A 183 5.98 -15.76 -3.82
CA PHE A 183 6.72 -15.04 -4.87
C PHE A 183 8.21 -15.36 -4.80
N ASN A 184 8.79 -15.64 -5.97
CA ASN A 184 10.22 -15.58 -6.19
C ASN A 184 10.47 -14.91 -7.55
N LEU A 185 10.22 -13.60 -7.59
CA LEU A 185 10.15 -12.81 -8.81
C LEU A 185 11.35 -11.85 -8.94
N THR A 186 11.98 -11.87 -10.12
CA THR A 186 13.14 -11.02 -10.44
C THR A 186 12.94 -10.38 -11.81
N GLY A 187 12.22 -9.26 -11.82
CA GLY A 187 11.90 -8.48 -13.00
C GLY A 187 13.03 -7.59 -13.49
N SER A 188 12.67 -6.67 -14.38
CA SER A 188 13.54 -5.57 -14.84
C SER A 188 12.80 -4.24 -14.79
N ALA A 189 13.53 -3.13 -14.90
CA ALA A 189 12.97 -1.78 -14.87
C ALA A 189 11.93 -1.51 -15.97
N ALA A 190 11.88 -2.34 -17.02
CA ALA A 190 10.88 -2.26 -18.09
C ALA A 190 9.56 -3.00 -17.77
N GLN A 191 9.52 -3.76 -16.68
CA GLN A 191 8.39 -4.61 -16.32
C GLN A 191 7.61 -4.03 -15.14
N ASN A 192 6.30 -4.26 -15.16
CA ASN A 192 5.38 -3.85 -14.10
C ASN A 192 4.63 -5.07 -13.55
N LEU A 193 4.48 -5.12 -12.23
CA LEU A 193 3.72 -6.17 -11.54
C LEU A 193 2.54 -5.56 -10.79
N ILE A 194 1.34 -6.11 -10.99
CA ILE A 194 0.11 -5.66 -10.33
C ILE A 194 -0.49 -6.82 -9.52
N ILE A 195 -0.68 -6.62 -8.22
CA ILE A 195 -1.24 -7.62 -7.31
C ILE A 195 -2.42 -6.97 -6.58
N ARG A 196 -3.63 -7.50 -6.74
CA ARG A 196 -4.81 -6.83 -6.20
C ARG A 196 -5.86 -7.77 -5.65
N ASP A 197 -6.60 -7.33 -4.64
CA ASP A 197 -7.81 -8.03 -4.20
C ASP A 197 -7.50 -9.52 -3.86
N LEU A 198 -6.40 -9.75 -3.14
CA LEU A 198 -5.88 -11.09 -2.85
C LEU A 198 -5.95 -11.43 -1.37
N VAL A 199 -6.02 -12.73 -1.10
CA VAL A 199 -5.68 -13.31 0.20
C VAL A 199 -4.42 -14.16 0.03
N ILE A 200 -3.39 -13.87 0.82
CA ILE A 200 -2.15 -14.65 0.88
C ILE A 200 -2.13 -15.39 2.22
N ALA A 201 -2.34 -16.70 2.16
CA ALA A 201 -2.64 -17.50 3.33
C ALA A 201 -1.69 -18.71 3.49
N ASN A 202 -1.26 -18.97 4.73
CA ASN A 202 -0.55 -20.18 5.12
C ASN A 202 0.71 -20.47 4.27
N ALA A 203 1.41 -19.42 3.82
CA ALA A 203 2.67 -19.57 3.11
C ALA A 203 3.81 -19.85 4.09
N SER A 204 4.76 -20.69 3.69
CA SER A 204 6.06 -20.76 4.38
C SER A 204 6.84 -19.46 4.23
N SER A 205 6.60 -18.74 3.13
CA SER A 205 7.08 -17.38 2.93
C SER A 205 6.20 -16.65 1.91
N VAL A 206 5.92 -15.37 2.12
CA VAL A 206 5.38 -14.55 1.01
C VAL A 206 6.45 -14.39 -0.08
N GLY A 207 7.72 -14.31 0.29
CA GLY A 207 8.85 -14.49 -0.61
C GLY A 207 9.48 -13.17 -1.09
N THR A 208 9.94 -13.13 -2.34
CA THR A 208 10.70 -12.00 -2.88
C THR A 208 10.08 -11.43 -4.15
N ILE A 209 10.10 -10.10 -4.25
CA ILE A 209 9.74 -9.34 -5.45
C ILE A 209 10.85 -8.32 -5.70
N SER A 210 11.51 -8.43 -6.86
CA SER A 210 12.72 -7.65 -7.13
C SER A 210 12.85 -7.15 -8.56
N GLY A 211 13.56 -6.03 -8.75
CA GLY A 211 14.03 -5.56 -10.06
C GLY A 211 13.01 -4.81 -10.94
N TYR A 212 11.74 -4.76 -10.55
CA TYR A 212 10.66 -4.17 -11.37
C TYR A 212 10.72 -2.64 -11.45
N GLY A 213 10.26 -2.08 -12.58
CA GLY A 213 10.08 -0.63 -12.71
C GLY A 213 8.93 -0.12 -11.82
N MET A 214 7.85 -0.91 -11.74
CA MET A 214 6.76 -0.66 -10.80
C MET A 214 6.23 -1.98 -10.23
N VAL A 215 5.95 -1.96 -8.92
CA VAL A 215 5.13 -2.99 -8.26
C VAL A 215 3.98 -2.28 -7.55
N PHE A 216 2.75 -2.66 -7.90
CA PHE A 216 1.54 -2.11 -7.29
C PHE A 216 0.74 -3.19 -6.59
N LEU A 217 0.56 -3.03 -5.28
CA LEU A 217 -0.29 -3.86 -4.44
C LEU A 217 -1.51 -3.07 -3.97
N SER A 218 -2.71 -3.62 -4.09
CA SER A 218 -3.93 -2.99 -3.57
C SER A 218 -4.90 -4.00 -2.97
N VAL A 219 -5.33 -3.79 -1.73
CA VAL A 219 -6.30 -4.66 -1.03
C VAL A 219 -5.79 -6.11 -0.96
N VAL A 220 -4.68 -6.31 -0.25
CA VAL A 220 -4.08 -7.64 -0.04
C VAL A 220 -4.10 -8.00 1.43
N GLN A 221 -4.64 -9.17 1.76
CA GLN A 221 -4.70 -9.70 3.11
C GLN A 221 -3.64 -10.78 3.30
N TYR A 222 -2.93 -10.75 4.43
CA TYR A 222 -1.90 -11.73 4.77
C TYR A 222 -2.31 -12.45 6.04
N ILE A 223 -2.40 -13.79 6.01
CA ILE A 223 -2.91 -14.60 7.12
C ILE A 223 -2.05 -15.86 7.30
N GLY A 224 -1.55 -16.12 8.51
CA GLY A 224 -0.87 -17.38 8.82
C GLY A 224 0.45 -17.63 8.08
N ASN A 225 1.09 -16.59 7.56
CA ASN A 225 2.36 -16.74 6.84
C ASN A 225 3.53 -16.82 7.83
N THR A 226 4.49 -17.71 7.57
CA THR A 226 5.64 -17.92 8.48
C THR A 226 6.69 -16.82 8.34
N THR A 227 6.86 -16.28 7.13
CA THR A 227 7.69 -15.10 6.85
C THR A 227 7.00 -14.22 5.82
N GLY A 228 7.28 -12.91 5.86
CA GLY A 228 6.68 -11.94 4.97
C GLY A 228 7.37 -11.83 3.62
N VAL A 229 7.31 -10.62 3.06
CA VAL A 229 7.80 -10.30 1.71
C VAL A 229 9.02 -9.39 1.77
N THR A 230 10.00 -9.69 0.92
CA THR A 230 11.16 -8.82 0.68
C THR A 230 11.03 -8.13 -0.67
N TYR A 231 11.05 -6.80 -0.64
CA TYR A 231 11.13 -5.95 -1.81
C TYR A 231 12.57 -5.50 -2.03
N THR A 232 13.07 -5.61 -3.27
CA THR A 232 14.46 -5.28 -3.60
C THR A 232 14.59 -4.59 -4.96
N ASN A 233 15.30 -3.46 -5.04
CA ASN A 233 15.62 -2.79 -6.31
C ASN A 233 14.38 -2.53 -7.18
N ILE A 234 13.39 -1.82 -6.64
CA ILE A 234 12.14 -1.50 -7.35
C ILE A 234 12.10 0.00 -7.61
N GLY A 235 11.80 0.42 -8.84
CA GLY A 235 11.63 1.85 -9.16
C GLY A 235 10.53 2.48 -8.29
N ASN A 236 9.28 2.12 -8.57
CA ASN A 236 8.11 2.57 -7.80
C ASN A 236 7.40 1.41 -7.11
N LEU A 237 7.46 1.36 -5.78
CA LEU A 237 6.73 0.40 -4.96
C LEU A 237 5.52 1.08 -4.34
N LEU A 238 4.33 0.70 -4.79
CA LEU A 238 3.06 1.29 -4.37
C LEU A 238 2.23 0.23 -3.63
N ILE A 239 1.96 0.45 -2.36
CA ILE A 239 1.27 -0.50 -1.47
C ILE A 239 0.06 0.18 -0.85
N SER A 240 -1.14 -0.23 -1.25
CA SER A 240 -2.40 0.36 -0.82
C SER A 240 -3.26 -0.66 -0.07
N ASN A 241 -3.73 -0.29 1.13
CA ASN A 241 -4.76 -1.01 1.87
C ASN A 241 -4.44 -2.51 2.12
N THR A 242 -3.19 -2.81 2.47
CA THR A 242 -2.79 -4.17 2.86
C THR A 242 -3.08 -4.46 4.33
N GLY A 243 -3.55 -5.66 4.66
CA GLY A 243 -3.83 -6.08 6.05
C GLY A 243 -2.96 -7.26 6.47
N TRP A 244 -2.05 -7.04 7.42
CA TRP A 244 -1.27 -8.10 8.07
C TRP A 244 -1.92 -8.50 9.39
N PHE A 245 -2.51 -9.69 9.42
CA PHE A 245 -3.16 -10.24 10.60
C PHE A 245 -2.16 -10.75 11.64
N SER A 246 -2.59 -10.88 12.89
CA SER A 246 -1.79 -11.33 14.04
C SER A 246 -1.23 -12.74 13.93
N THR A 247 -1.76 -13.54 12.99
CA THR A 247 -1.33 -14.92 12.74
C THR A 247 -0.07 -15.02 11.90
N ASN A 248 0.42 -13.91 11.32
CA ASN A 248 1.68 -13.89 10.59
C ASN A 248 2.87 -13.81 11.56
N LEU A 249 3.95 -14.50 11.22
CA LEU A 249 5.19 -14.54 11.99
C LEU A 249 6.33 -13.82 11.24
N GLY A 250 7.47 -13.66 11.93
CA GLY A 250 8.68 -13.08 11.35
C GLY A 250 8.53 -11.60 11.02
N THR A 251 9.20 -11.18 9.93
CA THR A 251 9.10 -9.81 9.41
C THR A 251 8.09 -9.78 8.28
N TYR A 252 7.13 -8.87 8.33
CA TYR A 252 6.04 -8.77 7.35
C TYR A 252 6.51 -8.14 6.04
N GLU A 253 7.20 -7.00 6.12
CA GLU A 253 7.74 -6.31 4.94
C GLU A 253 9.21 -5.95 5.16
N THR A 254 10.08 -6.38 4.26
CA THR A 254 11.51 -6.03 4.27
C THR A 254 11.86 -5.25 3.02
N TYR A 255 12.55 -4.12 3.19
CA TYR A 255 12.98 -3.24 2.10
C TYR A 255 14.51 -3.27 2.00
N THR A 256 15.04 -3.58 0.82
CA THR A 256 16.49 -3.68 0.58
C THR A 256 16.88 -3.10 -0.78
N GLY A 257 18.14 -2.72 -0.95
CA GLY A 257 18.64 -2.20 -2.22
C GLY A 257 18.17 -0.77 -2.50
N THR A 258 17.78 -0.50 -3.75
CA THR A 258 17.47 0.85 -4.24
C THR A 258 16.00 1.05 -4.60
N PHE A 259 15.46 2.23 -4.32
CA PHE A 259 14.10 2.62 -4.68
C PHE A 259 14.02 4.09 -5.09
N ASP A 260 13.30 4.38 -6.18
CA ASP A 260 12.98 5.76 -6.56
C ASP A 260 11.83 6.28 -5.68
N PHE A 261 10.81 5.45 -5.48
CA PHE A 261 9.66 5.79 -4.66
C PHE A 261 9.09 4.58 -3.93
N ILE A 262 8.82 4.76 -2.64
CA ILE A 262 8.02 3.83 -1.84
C ILE A 262 6.80 4.57 -1.32
N GLU A 263 5.61 4.09 -1.63
CA GLU A 263 4.37 4.52 -1.01
C GLU A 263 3.71 3.34 -0.32
N LYS A 264 3.41 3.51 0.97
CA LYS A 264 2.52 2.63 1.69
C LYS A 264 1.41 3.44 2.32
N GLN A 265 0.17 3.19 1.88
CA GLN A 265 -1.00 3.92 2.33
C GLN A 265 -2.10 2.99 2.82
N GLY A 266 -2.63 3.26 4.02
CA GLY A 266 -3.79 2.59 4.57
C GLY A 266 -3.57 1.12 4.95
N GLY A 267 -4.61 0.51 5.51
CA GLY A 267 -4.56 -0.87 6.02
C GLY A 267 -3.98 -0.96 7.43
N PHE A 268 -3.51 -2.14 7.81
CA PHE A 268 -3.05 -2.41 9.18
C PHE A 268 -1.95 -3.47 9.23
N MET A 269 -1.19 -3.44 10.34
CA MET A 269 -0.23 -4.46 10.74
C MET A 269 -0.42 -4.78 12.21
N VAL A 270 -0.91 -5.99 12.52
CA VAL A 270 -0.99 -6.48 13.90
C VAL A 270 0.25 -7.32 14.19
N VAL A 271 1.26 -6.69 14.81
CA VAL A 271 2.60 -7.24 15.02
C VAL A 271 2.73 -7.77 16.45
N ASN A 272 2.86 -9.09 16.63
CA ASN A 272 2.90 -9.74 17.93
C ASN A 272 4.25 -10.38 18.26
N GLY A 273 4.57 -10.48 19.56
CA GLY A 273 5.75 -11.19 20.05
C GLY A 273 7.06 -10.64 19.46
N SER A 274 7.85 -11.51 18.83
CA SER A 274 9.12 -11.15 18.19
C SER A 274 8.99 -10.65 16.75
N ALA A 275 7.76 -10.61 16.20
CA ALA A 275 7.53 -10.18 14.82
C ALA A 275 7.90 -8.69 14.60
N LYS A 276 8.16 -8.36 13.34
CA LYS A 276 8.41 -6.99 12.87
C LYS A 276 7.44 -6.67 11.73
N GLY A 277 6.82 -5.49 11.78
CA GLY A 277 5.98 -5.02 10.67
C GLY A 277 6.85 -4.61 9.48
N ILE A 278 7.86 -3.79 9.71
CA ILE A 278 8.77 -3.29 8.67
C ILE A 278 10.23 -3.54 9.08
N ASP A 279 11.07 -3.97 8.14
CA ASP A 279 12.53 -4.01 8.28
C ASP A 279 13.21 -3.16 7.20
N VAL A 280 13.94 -2.14 7.64
CA VAL A 280 14.77 -1.23 6.84
C VAL A 280 16.21 -1.19 7.36
N SER A 281 16.60 -2.14 8.23
CA SER A 281 17.92 -2.17 8.89
C SER A 281 19.09 -2.43 7.96
N SER A 282 18.81 -2.91 6.74
CA SER A 282 19.79 -3.03 5.65
C SER A 282 20.22 -1.68 5.05
N ASN A 283 19.61 -0.57 5.49
CA ASN A 283 19.81 0.78 4.96
C ASN A 283 19.54 0.89 3.44
N PRO A 284 18.32 0.58 2.96
CA PRO A 284 18.00 0.74 1.55
C PRO A 284 18.16 2.21 1.12
N THR A 285 18.65 2.43 -0.10
CA THR A 285 18.73 3.76 -0.69
C THR A 285 17.38 4.12 -1.27
N VAL A 286 16.70 5.08 -0.65
CA VAL A 286 15.36 5.50 -1.05
C VAL A 286 15.37 7.00 -1.37
N THR A 287 14.99 7.36 -2.60
CA THR A 287 14.91 8.78 -3.01
C THR A 287 13.76 9.49 -2.30
N LYS A 288 12.57 8.88 -2.27
CA LYS A 288 11.40 9.38 -1.56
C LYS A 288 10.55 8.23 -1.02
N ALA A 289 10.07 8.36 0.20
CA ALA A 289 9.11 7.42 0.78
C ALA A 289 7.99 8.10 1.54
N VAL A 290 6.78 7.55 1.42
CA VAL A 290 5.59 7.96 2.17
C VAL A 290 4.98 6.74 2.83
N LEU A 291 4.79 6.81 4.15
CA LEU A 291 4.16 5.79 4.97
C LEU A 291 3.02 6.44 5.75
N THR A 292 1.78 6.27 5.30
CA THR A 292 0.64 7.03 5.83
C THR A 292 -0.61 6.20 6.07
N GLY A 293 -1.29 6.42 7.20
CA GLY A 293 -2.58 5.80 7.51
C GLY A 293 -2.54 4.29 7.75
N VAL A 294 -1.36 3.67 7.83
CA VAL A 294 -1.21 2.27 8.24
C VAL A 294 -1.30 2.19 9.76
N SER A 295 -2.24 1.42 10.28
CA SER A 295 -2.34 1.20 11.73
C SER A 295 -1.37 0.11 12.17
N PHE A 296 -0.38 0.45 12.99
CA PHE A 296 0.47 -0.51 13.68
C PHE A 296 -0.11 -0.81 15.07
N SER A 297 -0.26 -2.09 15.39
CA SER A 297 -0.75 -2.55 16.70
C SER A 297 -0.16 -3.92 17.03
N GLY A 298 -0.55 -4.50 18.17
CA GLY A 298 -0.10 -5.82 18.62
C GLY A 298 0.90 -5.75 19.76
N THR A 299 1.36 -6.93 20.20
CA THR A 299 2.14 -7.10 21.44
C THR A 299 3.65 -6.96 21.26
N SER A 300 4.15 -6.75 20.03
CA SER A 300 5.59 -6.54 19.79
C SER A 300 6.08 -5.24 20.44
N THR A 301 7.28 -5.28 21.00
CA THR A 301 7.92 -4.10 21.64
C THR A 301 8.52 -3.13 20.64
N GLU A 302 8.71 -3.56 19.39
CA GLU A 302 9.27 -2.76 18.32
C GLU A 302 8.67 -3.22 17.00
N TYR A 303 7.83 -2.36 16.41
CA TYR A 303 7.14 -2.63 15.14
C TYR A 303 8.02 -2.45 13.91
N VAL A 304 9.05 -1.62 13.99
CA VAL A 304 9.94 -1.31 12.87
C VAL A 304 11.37 -1.63 13.26
N LYS A 305 12.02 -2.52 12.52
CA LYS A 305 13.46 -2.73 12.62
C LYS A 305 14.14 -1.63 11.81
N LYS A 306 14.54 -0.58 12.53
CA LYS A 306 14.96 0.71 11.99
C LYS A 306 16.23 0.67 11.13
N TYR A 307 16.44 1.73 10.36
CA TYR A 307 17.73 2.02 9.73
C TYR A 307 18.85 2.01 10.78
N THR A 308 19.99 1.44 10.43
CA THR A 308 21.18 1.44 11.29
C THR A 308 22.07 2.66 11.06
N THR A 309 21.88 3.37 9.94
CA THR A 309 22.54 4.65 9.63
C THR A 309 21.55 5.66 9.07
N GLY A 310 21.77 6.95 9.36
CA GLY A 310 20.96 8.06 8.83
C GLY A 310 19.58 8.26 9.48
N SER A 311 19.16 7.39 10.42
CA SER A 311 17.99 7.66 11.28
C SER A 311 18.34 8.60 12.42
N TYR A 312 17.31 9.09 13.10
CA TYR A 312 17.44 10.01 14.23
C TYR A 312 17.30 9.25 15.56
N PRO A 313 17.85 9.75 16.68
CA PRO A 313 17.69 9.11 17.98
C PRO A 313 16.22 8.85 18.33
N ASN A 314 15.88 7.61 18.67
CA ASN A 314 14.51 7.17 18.97
C ASN A 314 13.49 7.22 17.80
N TYR A 315 13.98 7.32 16.56
CA TYR A 315 13.20 7.28 15.33
C TYR A 315 13.69 6.16 14.40
N ASN A 316 12.85 5.76 13.44
CA ASN A 316 13.07 4.55 12.66
C ASN A 316 13.63 4.82 11.27
N PHE A 317 13.35 5.98 10.68
CA PHE A 317 13.58 6.25 9.27
C PHE A 317 14.51 7.46 9.01
N THR A 318 15.09 7.50 7.82
CA THR A 318 15.90 8.62 7.32
C THR A 318 15.01 9.80 6.88
N ASN A 319 15.62 10.92 6.48
CA ASN A 319 14.92 12.09 5.94
C ASN A 319 14.29 11.90 4.55
N SER A 320 14.49 10.74 3.92
CA SER A 320 13.74 10.37 2.72
C SER A 320 12.29 9.98 3.00
N TRP A 321 11.94 9.67 4.25
CA TRP A 321 10.62 9.18 4.64
C TRP A 321 9.73 10.30 5.20
N THR A 322 8.45 10.26 4.85
CA THR A 322 7.37 10.97 5.55
C THR A 322 6.45 9.93 6.16
N VAL A 323 6.39 9.87 7.49
CA VAL A 323 5.69 8.81 8.23
C VAL A 323 4.61 9.44 9.09
N ASN A 324 3.35 9.09 8.84
CA ASN A 324 2.22 9.46 9.67
C ASN A 324 1.28 8.26 9.83
N CYS A 325 1.56 7.43 10.84
CA CYS A 325 0.90 6.15 11.05
C CYS A 325 0.58 5.95 12.54
N PRO A 326 -0.67 5.60 12.91
CA PRO A 326 -1.00 5.19 14.27
C PRO A 326 -0.12 4.02 14.73
N GLY A 327 0.33 4.06 15.99
CA GLY A 327 1.15 3.02 16.62
C GLY A 327 2.67 3.19 16.48
N ILE A 328 3.14 4.07 15.60
CA ILE A 328 4.55 4.47 15.51
C ILE A 328 4.67 6.00 15.58
N LYS A 329 5.88 6.52 15.80
CA LYS A 329 6.10 7.97 15.90
C LYS A 329 5.90 8.64 14.54
N LEU A 330 5.36 9.86 14.56
CA LEU A 330 5.33 10.77 13.42
C LEU A 330 6.77 11.16 13.08
N GLU A 331 7.18 10.91 11.84
CA GLU A 331 8.51 11.22 11.31
C GLU A 331 8.35 11.97 10.00
N SER A 332 8.33 13.30 10.09
CA SER A 332 8.27 14.14 8.91
C SER A 332 9.13 15.37 9.12
N ASP A 333 9.32 16.08 8.02
CA ASP A 333 9.85 17.42 8.06
C ASP A 333 8.98 18.30 8.98
N GLU A 334 7.66 18.31 8.85
CA GLU A 334 6.72 19.13 9.64
C GLU A 334 6.89 19.09 11.17
N VAL A 335 7.40 17.98 11.73
CA VAL A 335 7.61 17.82 13.19
C VAL A 335 9.09 17.85 13.59
N ALA A 336 9.97 18.33 12.73
CA ALA A 336 11.39 18.45 13.08
C ALA A 336 11.58 19.30 14.34
N SER A 337 12.46 18.85 15.21
CA SER A 337 12.71 19.50 16.48
C SER A 337 14.16 19.35 16.89
N ALA A 338 14.63 20.26 17.73
CA ALA A 338 15.87 20.09 18.47
C ALA A 338 15.82 20.91 19.74
N ASN A 339 16.58 20.48 20.73
CA ASN A 339 16.90 21.27 21.90
C ASN A 339 18.37 21.06 22.25
N ILE A 340 19.10 22.16 22.46
CA ILE A 340 20.45 22.14 23.03
C ILE A 340 20.44 22.91 24.34
N TYR A 341 21.27 22.49 25.28
CA TYR A 341 21.44 23.20 26.55
C TYR A 341 22.88 23.10 27.04
N TYR A 342 23.33 24.14 27.76
CA TYR A 342 24.64 24.13 28.42
C TYR A 342 24.67 23.06 29.52
N ASP A 343 25.65 22.17 29.48
CA ASP A 343 25.78 21.03 30.38
C ASP A 343 26.85 21.20 31.47
N GLY A 344 27.52 22.36 31.51
CA GLY A 344 28.49 22.68 32.54
C GLY A 344 27.85 23.07 33.89
N THR A 345 28.71 23.38 34.87
CA THR A 345 28.25 23.65 36.24
C THR A 345 27.48 24.97 36.35
N ILE A 346 26.22 24.90 36.78
CA ILE A 346 25.32 26.06 36.88
C ILE A 346 25.79 27.14 37.87
N THR A 347 26.63 26.80 38.85
CA THR A 347 27.12 27.77 39.86
C THR A 347 28.29 28.61 39.36
N THR A 348 29.04 28.14 38.36
CA THR A 348 30.19 28.85 37.80
C THR A 348 29.91 29.40 36.41
N GLY A 349 29.10 28.71 35.60
CA GLY A 349 28.85 29.05 34.21
C GLY A 349 30.12 29.01 33.35
N PHE A 350 30.03 29.56 32.15
CA PHE A 350 31.17 29.85 31.29
C PHE A 350 31.35 31.37 31.13
N VAL A 351 32.59 31.82 30.95
CA VAL A 351 32.92 33.24 30.77
C VAL A 351 33.04 33.57 29.29
N GLN A 352 32.45 34.68 28.86
CA GLN A 352 32.59 35.22 27.52
C GLN A 352 33.20 36.62 27.60
N THR A 353 34.36 36.79 26.98
CA THR A 353 34.98 38.11 26.79
C THR A 353 34.24 38.86 25.68
N VAL A 354 33.92 40.12 25.93
CA VAL A 354 33.09 40.96 25.05
C VAL A 354 33.80 42.29 24.78
N ALA A 355 34.03 42.57 23.50
CA ALA A 355 34.52 43.87 23.04
C ALA A 355 33.34 44.80 22.70
N ASN A 356 33.52 46.10 22.95
CA ASN A 356 32.48 47.10 22.67
C ASN A 356 32.06 47.10 21.19
N ASN A 357 30.75 47.17 20.94
CA ASN A 357 30.13 47.24 19.63
C ASN A 357 30.44 46.08 18.65
N ASN A 358 31.06 45.00 19.13
CA ASN A 358 31.32 43.81 18.33
C ASN A 358 30.30 42.71 18.62
N VAL A 359 29.82 42.09 17.55
CA VAL A 359 28.94 40.92 17.63
C VAL A 359 29.77 39.66 17.86
N PHE A 360 29.37 38.81 18.80
CA PHE A 360 30.11 37.61 19.20
C PHE A 360 29.20 36.37 19.29
N ASN A 361 29.73 35.23 18.89
CA ASN A 361 29.08 33.94 19.10
C ASN A 361 29.23 33.56 20.58
N LEU A 362 28.19 33.01 21.18
CA LEU A 362 28.16 32.66 22.60
C LEU A 362 28.84 31.31 22.87
N THR A 363 30.06 31.11 22.34
CA THR A 363 30.84 29.86 22.49
C THR A 363 31.65 29.81 23.79
N GLY A 364 31.74 30.91 24.53
CA GLY A 364 32.60 31.03 25.69
C GLY A 364 34.08 31.18 25.32
N ASN A 365 34.86 31.68 26.28
CA ASN A 365 36.31 31.81 26.14
C ASN A 365 36.92 30.43 25.94
N SER A 366 37.77 30.30 24.91
CA SER A 366 38.37 29.02 24.53
C SER A 366 37.34 27.90 24.28
N ASN A 367 36.17 28.24 23.75
CA ASN A 367 35.05 27.31 23.49
C ASN A 367 34.58 26.57 24.76
N SER A 368 34.46 27.29 25.86
CA SER A 368 34.03 26.72 27.16
C SER A 368 32.52 26.48 27.27
N ASN A 369 31.70 26.94 26.32
CA ASN A 369 30.30 26.57 26.25
C ASN A 369 30.17 25.16 25.66
N THR A 370 30.04 24.15 26.51
CA THR A 370 29.70 22.78 26.10
C THR A 370 28.19 22.58 26.15
N THR A 371 27.59 22.18 25.04
CA THR A 371 26.15 22.00 24.92
C THR A 371 25.80 20.55 24.62
N THR A 372 24.84 20.02 25.37
CA THR A 372 24.24 18.71 25.11
C THR A 372 22.98 18.86 24.25
N ALA A 373 22.82 17.99 23.27
CA ALA A 373 21.68 17.98 22.35
C ALA A 373 20.69 16.84 22.65
N VAL A 374 19.40 17.16 22.69
CA VAL A 374 18.30 16.21 22.94
C VAL A 374 17.13 16.47 21.99
N ASN A 375 16.25 15.48 21.85
CA ASN A 375 15.02 15.57 21.03
C ASN A 375 15.28 15.97 19.56
N LEU A 376 16.36 15.43 18.99
CA LEU A 376 16.77 15.69 17.60
C LEU A 376 15.91 14.88 16.62
N LEU A 377 15.12 15.56 15.80
CA LEU A 377 14.45 15.00 14.64
C LEU A 377 14.65 15.92 13.44
N ARG A 378 15.20 15.39 12.34
CA ARG A 378 15.57 16.17 11.14
C ARG A 378 16.52 17.34 11.46
N THR A 379 17.28 17.23 12.53
CA THR A 379 18.21 18.23 13.06
C THR A 379 19.47 17.52 13.57
N ASN A 380 20.56 18.27 13.72
CA ASN A 380 21.74 17.84 14.46
C ASN A 380 22.41 19.02 15.18
N SER A 381 23.39 18.72 16.03
CA SER A 381 24.17 19.70 16.79
C SER A 381 25.62 19.21 16.86
N THR A 382 26.39 19.40 15.78
CA THR A 382 27.79 18.95 15.71
C THR A 382 28.80 19.96 16.26
N GLN A 383 28.32 21.16 16.63
CA GLN A 383 29.11 22.22 17.27
C GLN A 383 28.32 22.78 18.43
N ASP A 384 29.01 23.28 19.44
CA ASP A 384 28.35 23.90 20.56
C ASP A 384 27.60 25.17 20.17
N ASN A 385 26.53 25.47 20.91
CA ASN A 385 25.67 26.62 20.66
C ASN A 385 25.02 26.61 19.25
N ARG A 386 24.92 25.45 18.59
CA ARG A 386 24.41 25.36 17.22
C ARG A 386 23.37 24.27 17.03
N ILE A 387 22.24 24.63 16.43
CA ILE A 387 21.29 23.68 15.86
C ILE A 387 21.32 23.80 14.34
N THR A 388 21.56 22.70 13.65
CA THR A 388 21.51 22.62 12.18
C THR A 388 20.29 21.83 11.73
N TYR A 389 19.53 22.38 10.78
CA TYR A 389 18.43 21.68 10.16
C TYR A 389 18.94 20.75 9.05
N VAL A 390 18.57 19.47 9.07
CA VAL A 390 19.02 18.44 8.11
C VAL A 390 17.86 17.64 7.50
N GLY A 391 16.67 18.22 7.46
CA GLY A 391 15.55 17.66 6.69
C GLY A 391 15.67 17.99 5.19
N LYS A 392 14.61 17.73 4.41
CA LYS A 392 14.67 17.85 2.93
C LYS A 392 14.07 19.13 2.38
N LYS A 393 13.11 19.74 3.07
CA LYS A 393 12.40 20.93 2.60
C LYS A 393 12.64 22.11 3.51
N THR A 394 12.90 23.29 2.92
CA THR A 394 12.93 24.55 3.66
C THR A 394 11.65 24.72 4.46
N ARG A 395 11.78 25.14 5.73
CA ARG A 395 10.64 25.43 6.61
C ARG A 395 10.94 26.58 7.56
N THR A 396 9.87 27.19 8.04
CA THR A 396 9.87 28.10 9.16
C THR A 396 9.78 27.32 10.46
N PHE A 397 10.65 27.67 11.41
CA PHE A 397 10.68 27.13 12.76
C PHE A 397 10.33 28.23 13.76
N GLN A 398 9.64 27.85 14.83
CA GLN A 398 9.65 28.66 16.05
C GLN A 398 11.00 28.43 16.75
N VAL A 399 11.61 29.52 17.21
CA VAL A 399 12.85 29.49 18.00
C VAL A 399 12.55 30.00 19.39
N ASP A 400 12.92 29.22 20.40
CA ASP A 400 12.83 29.63 21.80
C ASP A 400 14.17 29.34 22.48
N ALA A 401 14.74 30.37 23.10
CA ALA A 401 15.99 30.31 23.83
C ALA A 401 15.91 31.11 25.13
N ALA A 402 16.68 30.68 26.13
CA ALA A 402 16.76 31.32 27.42
C ALA A 402 18.18 31.27 27.96
N LEU A 403 18.58 32.36 28.61
CA LEU A 403 19.91 32.56 29.15
C LEU A 403 19.82 33.07 30.59
N SER A 404 20.63 32.51 31.49
CA SER A 404 20.90 33.11 32.81
C SER A 404 22.28 33.74 32.79
N ILE A 405 22.36 35.07 32.84
CA ILE A 405 23.58 35.82 32.53
C ILE A 405 23.84 36.90 33.57
N ARG A 406 25.12 37.13 33.84
CA ARG A 406 25.62 38.24 34.66
C ARG A 406 26.73 38.99 33.93
N GLY A 407 26.74 40.32 34.05
CA GLY A 407 27.90 41.12 33.68
C GLY A 407 28.94 41.09 34.80
N ASN A 408 30.18 40.72 34.49
CA ASN A 408 31.24 40.64 35.51
C ASN A 408 31.86 42.01 35.83
N SER A 409 31.66 43.00 34.96
CA SER A 409 32.02 44.40 35.15
C SER A 409 31.18 45.30 34.23
N GLY A 410 31.47 46.61 34.20
CA GLY A 410 30.79 47.55 33.30
C GLY A 410 29.38 47.92 33.76
N LEU A 411 29.25 48.41 35.01
CA LEU A 411 27.96 48.93 35.51
C LEU A 411 27.39 49.97 34.54
N GLY A 412 26.13 49.78 34.15
CA GLY A 412 25.43 50.60 33.17
C GLY A 412 25.54 50.12 31.72
N ASP A 413 26.39 49.14 31.41
CA ASP A 413 26.47 48.55 30.07
C ASP A 413 25.17 47.88 29.64
N TYR A 414 24.89 47.96 28.34
CA TYR A 414 23.79 47.24 27.69
C TYR A 414 24.33 46.13 26.78
N TYR A 415 23.75 44.95 26.90
CA TYR A 415 24.01 43.80 26.03
C TYR A 415 22.73 43.43 25.32
N ALA A 416 22.84 43.17 24.02
CA ALA A 416 21.82 42.50 23.24
C ALA A 416 22.18 41.03 23.08
N PHE A 417 21.17 40.15 23.14
CA PHE A 417 21.28 38.75 22.76
C PHE A 417 20.23 38.43 21.71
N PHE A 418 20.58 37.62 20.73
CA PHE A 418 19.75 37.35 19.56
C PHE A 418 20.19 36.07 18.86
N ILE A 419 19.35 35.60 17.94
CA ILE A 419 19.66 34.48 17.07
C ILE A 419 20.36 34.98 15.81
N ARG A 420 21.41 34.26 15.39
CA ARG A 420 21.96 34.38 14.04
C ARG A 420 21.74 33.11 13.24
N LYS A 421 21.34 33.30 11.99
CA LYS A 421 21.35 32.26 10.96
C LYS A 421 22.69 32.26 10.23
N ASN A 422 23.26 31.07 10.07
CA ASN A 422 24.51 30.81 9.33
C ASN A 422 25.67 31.74 9.74
N GLY A 423 25.76 32.07 11.03
CA GLY A 423 26.78 32.92 11.64
C GLY A 423 26.83 34.40 11.20
N SER A 424 26.06 34.78 10.19
CA SER A 424 26.18 36.08 9.49
C SER A 424 24.89 36.89 9.49
N THR A 425 23.73 36.24 9.45
CA THR A 425 22.43 36.91 9.36
C THR A 425 21.83 37.03 10.75
N THR A 426 21.78 38.25 11.29
CA THR A 426 21.09 38.54 12.56
C THR A 426 19.58 38.57 12.35
N LEU A 427 18.84 37.81 13.15
CA LEU A 427 17.39 37.87 13.23
C LEU A 427 16.99 38.96 14.23
N ILE A 428 16.79 40.18 13.73
CA ILE A 428 16.57 41.38 14.55
C ILE A 428 15.30 41.24 15.41
N GLU A 429 14.31 40.50 14.93
CA GLU A 429 13.07 40.16 15.62
C GLU A 429 13.27 39.31 16.88
N THR A 430 14.45 38.72 17.07
CA THR A 430 14.80 37.90 18.25
C THR A 430 15.58 38.68 19.32
N ASN A 431 15.84 39.97 19.12
CA ASN A 431 16.64 40.77 20.03
C ASN A 431 16.02 40.87 21.44
N THR A 432 16.83 40.55 22.45
CA THR A 432 16.54 40.81 23.86
C THR A 432 17.67 41.59 24.51
N LEU A 433 17.39 42.32 25.59
CA LEU A 433 18.32 43.27 26.20
C LEU A 433 18.56 42.99 27.69
N MET A 434 19.82 43.06 28.09
CA MET A 434 20.27 43.01 29.48
C MET A 434 21.04 44.28 29.81
N ARG A 435 20.69 44.94 30.92
CA ARG A 435 21.50 46.02 31.50
C ARG A 435 22.24 45.52 32.74
N VAL A 436 23.52 45.86 32.86
CA VAL A 436 24.30 45.55 34.08
C VAL A 436 23.99 46.59 35.16
N ASN A 437 23.02 46.30 36.02
CA ASN A 437 22.69 47.16 37.17
C ASN A 437 23.59 46.88 38.38
N ASN A 438 24.00 45.63 38.54
CA ASN A 438 24.88 45.14 39.59
C ASN A 438 25.70 43.97 39.03
N THR A 439 26.98 43.87 39.39
CA THR A 439 27.88 42.81 38.94
C THR A 439 27.70 41.49 39.67
N SER A 440 26.83 41.45 40.69
CA SER A 440 26.46 40.23 41.41
C SER A 440 25.13 39.63 40.92
N ASP A 441 24.29 40.41 40.25
CA ASP A 441 22.94 40.00 39.88
C ASP A 441 22.96 39.09 38.65
N ILE A 442 22.19 38.00 38.72
CA ILE A 442 21.95 37.12 37.58
C ILE A 442 20.60 37.50 36.97
N SER A 443 20.62 37.81 35.68
CA SER A 443 19.45 38.15 34.90
C SER A 443 19.02 37.00 34.01
N SER A 444 17.72 36.81 33.84
CA SER A 444 17.16 35.87 32.89
C SER A 444 16.76 36.62 31.61
N ASN A 445 17.22 36.13 30.47
CA ASN A 445 16.88 36.67 29.15
C ASN A 445 16.18 35.60 28.34
N ALA A 446 14.94 35.86 27.94
CA ALA A 446 14.22 35.03 26.98
C ALA A 446 14.38 35.61 25.58
N ILE A 447 14.59 34.73 24.62
CA ILE A 447 14.74 34.99 23.18
C ILE A 447 13.66 34.15 22.50
N SER A 448 12.80 34.77 21.71
CA SER A 448 11.78 34.05 20.93
C SER A 448 11.62 34.71 19.56
N GLY A 449 11.26 33.91 18.56
CA GLY A 449 10.97 34.39 17.22
C GLY A 449 10.80 33.25 16.24
N THR A 450 10.93 33.56 14.95
CA THR A 450 10.81 32.56 13.88
C THR A 450 11.99 32.66 12.93
N VAL A 451 12.39 31.53 12.35
CA VAL A 451 13.46 31.48 11.36
C VAL A 451 13.11 30.52 10.24
N GLU A 452 13.34 30.92 8.99
CA GLU A 452 13.30 30.00 7.86
C GLU A 452 14.66 29.33 7.68
N LEU A 453 14.71 27.99 7.71
CA LEU A 453 15.91 27.20 7.50
C LEU A 453 15.76 26.27 6.30
N ALA A 454 16.66 26.40 5.34
CA ALA A 454 16.88 25.42 4.28
C ALA A 454 17.73 24.26 4.83
N PRO A 455 17.76 23.09 4.14
CA PRO A 455 18.66 22.01 4.53
C PRO A 455 20.11 22.48 4.68
N ASN A 456 20.72 22.15 5.82
CA ASN A 456 22.05 22.54 6.29
C ASN A 456 22.19 23.99 6.79
N ASP A 457 21.12 24.79 6.79
CA ASP A 457 21.13 26.04 7.54
C ASP A 457 21.17 25.75 9.04
N TYR A 458 21.82 26.64 9.78
CA TYR A 458 21.94 26.52 11.23
C TYR A 458 21.68 27.84 11.93
N ILE A 459 21.31 27.73 13.21
CA ILE A 459 21.14 28.87 14.11
C ILE A 459 22.00 28.74 15.35
N GLU A 460 22.37 29.88 15.91
CA GLU A 460 23.19 30.01 17.11
C GLU A 460 22.73 31.23 17.92
N ILE A 461 22.98 31.22 19.23
CA ILE A 461 22.80 32.39 20.08
C ILE A 461 24.04 33.29 19.97
N TRP A 462 23.83 34.56 19.66
CA TRP A 462 24.87 35.56 19.56
C TRP A 462 24.55 36.74 20.49
N GLY A 463 25.56 37.54 20.79
CA GLY A 463 25.41 38.76 21.58
C GLY A 463 26.19 39.94 21.03
N GLN A 464 25.88 41.12 21.52
CA GLN A 464 26.60 42.36 21.24
C GLN A 464 26.52 43.30 22.45
N ARG A 465 27.63 43.91 22.83
CA ARG A 465 27.62 45.03 23.78
C ARG A 465 27.27 46.32 23.03
N LEU A 466 26.15 46.93 23.38
CA LEU A 466 25.59 48.11 22.72
C LEU A 466 26.11 49.44 23.29
N VAL A 467 26.37 49.47 24.60
CA VAL A 467 26.84 50.66 25.32
C VAL A 467 28.04 50.29 26.18
N GLY A 468 29.05 51.16 26.17
CA GLY A 468 30.26 51.04 26.97
C GLY A 468 31.52 51.35 26.17
N SER A 469 32.68 50.99 26.71
CA SER A 469 33.99 51.13 26.06
C SER A 469 34.93 49.97 26.43
N GLY A 470 35.91 49.72 25.57
CA GLY A 470 36.94 48.70 25.80
C GLY A 470 36.39 47.26 25.82
N THR A 471 37.08 46.41 26.57
CA THR A 471 36.78 44.98 26.70
C THR A 471 36.30 44.66 28.11
N THR A 472 35.28 43.83 28.22
CA THR A 472 34.67 43.37 29.47
C THR A 472 34.34 41.87 29.37
N SER A 473 33.62 41.30 30.34
CA SER A 473 33.13 39.93 30.23
C SER A 473 31.75 39.76 30.87
N ILE A 474 31.05 38.74 30.38
CA ILE A 474 29.84 38.20 30.98
C ILE A 474 30.09 36.76 31.42
N THR A 475 29.30 36.29 32.37
CA THR A 475 29.20 34.87 32.73
C THR A 475 27.81 34.36 32.40
N VAL A 476 27.73 33.25 31.68
CA VAL A 476 26.48 32.56 31.34
C VAL A 476 26.39 31.29 32.18
N PHE A 477 25.42 31.25 33.08
CA PHE A 477 25.20 30.14 34.02
C PHE A 477 24.30 29.04 33.45
N SER A 478 23.37 29.42 32.57
CA SER A 478 22.52 28.49 31.84
C SER A 478 22.25 29.02 30.44
N LEU A 479 22.16 28.11 29.49
CA LEU A 479 21.78 28.37 28.11
C LEU A 479 20.89 27.24 27.64
N ASN A 480 19.77 27.57 27.02
CA ASN A 480 19.00 26.65 26.22
C ASN A 480 18.64 27.29 24.87
N LEU A 481 18.52 26.46 23.85
CA LEU A 481 18.04 26.85 22.52
C LEU A 481 17.24 25.68 21.97
N SER A 482 16.03 25.95 21.53
CA SER A 482 15.14 24.96 20.96
C SER A 482 14.49 25.46 19.68
N ILE A 483 14.20 24.52 18.78
CA ILE A 483 13.38 24.75 17.59
C ILE A 483 12.30 23.70 17.47
N LYS A 484 11.15 24.10 16.92
CA LYS A 484 10.02 23.21 16.62
C LYS A 484 9.27 23.67 15.37
#